data_AF-D7MXX8-F1
#
_entry.id   AF-D7MXX8-F1
#
_cell.length_a   1.000
_cell.length_b   1.000
_cell.length_c   1.000
_cell.angle_alpha   90.00
_cell.angle_beta   90.00
_cell.angle_gamma   90.00
#
_symmetry.space_group_name_H-M   'P 1'
#
loop_
_entity.id
_entity.type
_entity.pdbx_description
1 polymer ?
#
loop_
_entity_poly.entity_id
_entity_poly.type
_entity_poly.pdbx_seq_one_letter_code
_entity_poly.pdbx_strand_id
1 'polypeptide(L)'
;MATAVVMNGELKKQPRPGKGGYQGRGLTEEEARVRAISEIVSTMIERSHRNENVDLNAIKTAACRKYGLARAPKLVEMIAALPDSERETLLPKLRAKPVRTASGIAVVAVMSKPHRCPHIATTGNICVYCPGGPDSDFEYSTQSYTGYEPTSMRAIRAR
;
A
#
# COMPACT_ATOMS: atom_id res chain seq x y z
N MET A 1 -6.40 -30.70 55.64
CA MET A 1 -5.44 -29.84 54.94
C MET A 1 -5.93 -29.67 53.51
N ALA A 2 -6.42 -28.48 53.18
CA ALA A 2 -7.03 -28.17 51.88
C ALA A 2 -5.96 -27.88 50.84
N THR A 3 -5.93 -28.65 49.75
CA THR A 3 -5.10 -28.38 48.58
C THR A 3 -5.80 -27.38 47.67
N ALA A 4 -5.20 -26.20 47.51
CA ALA A 4 -5.68 -25.14 46.64
C ALA A 4 -5.47 -25.52 45.16
N VAL A 5 -6.56 -25.53 44.39
CA VAL A 5 -6.53 -25.65 42.93
C VAL A 5 -6.14 -24.29 42.35
N VAL A 6 -4.92 -24.19 41.81
CA VAL A 6 -4.47 -23.02 41.06
C VAL A 6 -5.09 -23.07 39.67
N MET A 7 -6.15 -22.29 39.46
CA MET A 7 -6.71 -22.04 38.12
C MET A 7 -5.83 -21.03 37.39
N ASN A 8 -4.84 -21.50 36.64
CA ASN A 8 -4.12 -20.66 35.68
C ASN A 8 -4.99 -20.46 34.44
N GLY A 9 -5.82 -19.41 34.47
CA GLY A 9 -6.51 -18.90 33.29
C GLY A 9 -5.50 -18.30 32.32
N GLU A 10 -5.17 -19.02 31.25
CA GLU A 10 -4.39 -18.50 30.15
C GLU A 10 -5.19 -17.36 29.48
N LEU A 11 -4.74 -16.12 29.66
CA LEU A 11 -5.19 -14.98 28.87
C LEU A 11 -4.84 -15.26 27.39
N LYS A 12 -5.84 -15.75 26.63
CA LYS A 12 -5.73 -15.96 25.17
C LYS A 12 -5.20 -14.67 24.53
N LYS A 13 -3.97 -14.73 24.01
CA LYS A 13 -3.36 -13.64 23.26
C LYS A 13 -4.28 -13.25 22.11
N GLN A 14 -4.71 -12.00 22.07
CA GLN A 14 -5.57 -11.49 21.01
C GLN A 14 -4.88 -11.67 19.64
N PRO A 15 -5.65 -12.00 18.57
CA PRO A 15 -5.09 -12.25 17.25
C PRO A 15 -4.33 -11.02 16.73
N ARG A 16 -3.16 -11.27 16.15
CA ARG A 16 -2.36 -10.24 15.48
C ARG A 16 -3.05 -9.87 14.15
N PRO A 17 -3.12 -8.58 13.78
CA PRO A 17 -3.68 -8.19 12.48
C PRO A 17 -2.92 -8.90 11.35
N GLY A 18 -3.66 -9.47 10.39
CA GLY A 18 -3.09 -10.05 9.17
C GLY A 18 -2.80 -11.55 9.18
N LYS A 19 -3.05 -12.27 10.28
CA LYS A 19 -3.03 -13.75 10.31
C LYS A 19 -4.43 -14.34 10.56
N GLY A 20 -5.27 -14.26 9.53
CA GLY A 20 -6.44 -15.15 9.38
C GLY A 20 -7.72 -14.73 10.11
N GLY A 21 -8.77 -14.55 9.31
CA GLY A 21 -10.17 -14.64 9.75
C GLY A 21 -10.87 -13.30 9.94
N TYR A 22 -11.73 -12.95 8.98
CA TYR A 22 -12.79 -11.99 9.24
C TYR A 22 -13.75 -12.56 10.28
N GLN A 23 -13.81 -11.95 11.47
CA GLN A 23 -14.82 -12.29 12.46
C GLN A 23 -16.02 -11.37 12.24
N GLY A 24 -16.94 -11.83 11.41
CA GLY A 24 -18.16 -11.10 11.09
C GLY A 24 -19.01 -10.89 12.33
N ARG A 25 -18.94 -9.68 12.90
CA ARG A 25 -19.92 -9.19 13.88
C ARG A 25 -21.25 -8.82 13.18
N GLY A 26 -21.77 -9.73 12.34
CA GLY A 26 -23.02 -9.53 11.59
C GLY A 26 -22.95 -8.54 10.42
N LEU A 27 -21.76 -8.19 9.94
CA LEU A 27 -21.54 -7.27 8.80
C LEU A 27 -20.97 -8.04 7.61
N THR A 28 -21.14 -7.52 6.39
CA THR A 28 -20.36 -8.01 5.24
C THR A 28 -18.92 -7.49 5.33
N GLU A 29 -17.97 -8.17 4.67
CA GLU A 29 -16.55 -7.75 4.68
C GLU A 29 -16.39 -6.32 4.11
N GLU A 30 -17.19 -5.96 3.11
CA GLU A 30 -17.19 -4.64 2.48
C GLU A 30 -17.72 -3.56 3.43
N GLU A 31 -18.83 -3.80 4.10
CA GLU A 31 -19.39 -2.86 5.08
C GLU A 31 -18.45 -2.66 6.27
N ALA A 32 -17.86 -3.75 6.77
CA ALA A 32 -16.87 -3.69 7.84
C ALA A 32 -15.65 -2.85 7.42
N ARG A 33 -15.22 -2.97 6.16
CA ARG A 33 -14.11 -2.19 5.61
C ARG A 33 -14.44 -0.71 5.47
N VAL A 34 -15.62 -0.36 4.96
CA VAL A 34 -16.04 1.04 4.82
C VAL A 34 -16.15 1.70 6.20
N ARG A 35 -16.76 1.03 7.18
CA ARG A 35 -16.86 1.53 8.56
C ARG A 35 -15.50 1.70 9.22
N ALA A 36 -14.59 0.75 9.00
CA ALA A 36 -13.22 0.85 9.51
C ALA A 36 -12.47 2.03 8.91
N ILE A 37 -12.58 2.26 7.60
CA ILE A 37 -11.94 3.41 6.94
C ILE A 37 -12.51 4.71 7.50
N SER A 38 -13.84 4.81 7.63
CA SER A 38 -14.49 5.99 8.21
C SER A 38 -14.00 6.28 9.64
N GLU A 39 -13.94 5.27 10.51
CA GLU A 39 -13.43 5.44 11.89
C GLU A 39 -11.95 5.85 11.93
N ILE A 40 -11.12 5.26 11.06
CA ILE A 40 -9.71 5.65 10.95
C ILE A 40 -9.58 7.12 10.55
N VAL A 41 -10.36 7.57 9.56
CA VAL A 41 -10.35 8.96 9.08
C VAL A 41 -10.82 9.91 10.18
N SER A 42 -11.97 9.66 10.82
CA SER A 42 -12.47 10.51 11.90
C SER A 42 -11.50 10.61 13.07
N THR A 43 -10.91 9.49 13.50
CA THR A 43 -9.92 9.47 14.59
C THR A 43 -8.66 10.26 14.21
N MET A 44 -8.26 10.20 12.94
CA MET A 44 -7.10 10.93 12.44
C MET A 44 -7.36 12.44 12.39
N ILE A 45 -8.56 12.84 11.95
CA ILE A 45 -9.04 14.23 11.95
C ILE A 45 -9.01 14.80 13.37
N GLU A 46 -9.67 14.13 14.33
CA GLU A 46 -9.72 14.58 15.72
C GLU A 46 -8.33 14.75 16.36
N ARG A 47 -7.43 13.78 16.15
CA ARG A 47 -6.06 13.87 16.67
C ARG A 47 -5.23 14.94 15.97
N SER A 48 -5.50 15.20 14.69
CA SER A 48 -4.84 16.28 13.96
C SER A 48 -5.27 17.66 14.45
N HIS A 49 -6.55 17.86 14.77
CA HIS A 49 -7.05 19.09 15.39
C HIS A 49 -6.42 19.34 16.77
N ARG A 50 -6.09 18.27 17.50
CA ARG A 50 -5.39 18.35 18.81
C ARG A 50 -3.86 18.51 18.71
N ASN A 51 -3.30 18.60 17.50
CA ASN A 51 -1.85 18.66 17.27
C ASN A 51 -1.04 17.51 17.91
N GLU A 52 -1.67 16.35 18.13
CA GLU A 52 -0.99 15.18 18.68
C GLU A 52 -0.22 14.42 17.59
N ASN A 53 0.84 13.70 18.00
CA ASN A 53 1.58 12.84 17.09
C ASN A 53 0.73 11.61 16.72
N VAL A 54 0.27 11.56 15.47
CA VAL A 54 -0.65 10.52 14.98
C VAL A 54 0.13 9.28 14.55
N ASP A 55 0.16 8.24 15.39
CA ASP A 55 0.63 6.92 14.98
C ASP A 55 -0.41 6.20 14.11
N LEU A 56 -0.23 6.27 12.80
CA LEU A 56 -1.07 5.61 11.81
C LEU A 56 -1.11 4.09 11.98
N ASN A 57 -0.02 3.46 12.42
CA ASN A 57 0.02 1.99 12.54
C ASN A 57 -0.82 1.52 13.72
N ALA A 58 -0.81 2.27 14.83
CA ALA A 58 -1.65 2.01 15.99
C ALA A 58 -3.14 2.14 15.65
N ILE A 59 -3.54 3.22 14.98
CA ILE A 59 -4.94 3.47 14.60
C ILE A 59 -5.44 2.40 13.62
N LYS A 60 -4.65 2.06 12.60
CA LYS A 60 -5.00 0.99 11.65
C LYS A 60 -5.15 -0.35 12.35
N THR A 61 -4.22 -0.68 13.26
CA THR A 61 -4.28 -1.93 14.03
C THR A 61 -5.52 -2.00 14.91
N ALA A 62 -5.89 -0.90 15.58
CA ALA A 62 -7.08 -0.83 16.42
C ALA A 62 -8.36 -1.01 15.60
N ALA A 63 -8.51 -0.31 14.48
CA ALA A 63 -9.66 -0.41 13.60
C ALA A 63 -9.76 -1.81 12.94
N CYS A 64 -8.65 -2.37 12.46
CA CYS A 64 -8.63 -3.73 11.92
C CYS A 64 -9.05 -4.78 12.96
N ARG A 65 -8.68 -4.61 14.23
CA ARG A 65 -9.12 -5.49 15.32
C ARG A 65 -10.60 -5.32 15.65
N LYS A 66 -11.10 -4.08 15.69
CA LYS A 66 -12.49 -3.76 16.03
C LYS A 66 -13.48 -4.32 15.01
N TYR A 67 -13.17 -4.18 13.73
CA TYR A 67 -14.00 -4.64 12.61
C TYR A 67 -13.59 -6.01 12.06
N GLY A 68 -12.55 -6.64 12.64
CA GLY A 68 -12.11 -7.97 12.26
C GLY A 68 -11.61 -8.06 10.81
N LEU A 69 -10.93 -7.06 10.27
CA LEU A 69 -10.56 -7.07 8.85
C LEU A 69 -9.51 -8.14 8.53
N ALA A 70 -9.75 -8.94 7.48
CA ALA A 70 -8.78 -9.93 6.99
C ALA A 70 -7.50 -9.25 6.45
N ARG A 71 -7.66 -8.09 5.80
CA ARG A 71 -6.56 -7.29 5.25
C ARG A 71 -6.65 -5.85 5.73
N ALA A 72 -5.51 -5.25 6.05
CA ALA A 72 -5.45 -3.85 6.41
C ALA A 72 -5.84 -2.93 5.22
N PRO A 73 -6.61 -1.85 5.45
CA PRO A 73 -6.94 -0.88 4.42
C PRO A 73 -5.69 -0.28 3.76
N LYS A 74 -5.73 -0.12 2.44
CA LYS A 74 -4.63 0.51 1.70
C LYS A 74 -4.60 2.01 2.01
N LEU A 75 -3.40 2.60 1.98
CA LEU A 75 -3.26 4.05 2.15
C LEU A 75 -4.06 4.84 1.11
N VAL A 76 -4.16 4.32 -0.12
CA VAL A 76 -4.93 4.93 -1.22
C VAL A 76 -6.42 5.03 -0.87
N GLU A 77 -7.00 4.00 -0.24
CA GLU A 77 -8.40 3.97 0.18
C GLU A 77 -8.67 4.99 1.29
N MET A 78 -7.72 5.16 2.21
CA MET A 78 -7.81 6.19 3.26
C MET A 78 -7.71 7.60 2.67
N ILE A 79 -6.85 7.82 1.68
CA ILE A 79 -6.71 9.12 0.97
C ILE A 79 -7.98 9.45 0.17
N ALA A 80 -8.66 8.45 -0.38
CA ALA A 80 -9.92 8.63 -1.09
C ALA A 80 -11.07 9.02 -0.16
N ALA A 81 -11.08 8.49 1.07
CA ALA A 81 -12.13 8.74 2.07
C ALA A 81 -11.98 10.06 2.86
N LEU A 82 -10.90 10.82 2.63
CA LEU A 82 -10.66 12.10 3.29
C LEU A 82 -11.58 13.21 2.75
N PRO A 83 -12.24 14.00 3.61
CA PRO A 83 -12.95 15.21 3.18
C PRO A 83 -11.98 16.26 2.64
N ASP A 84 -12.42 17.02 1.64
CA ASP A 84 -11.57 17.97 0.93
C ASP A 84 -11.08 19.13 1.82
N SER A 85 -11.83 19.48 2.87
CA SER A 85 -11.45 20.50 3.86
C SER A 85 -10.18 20.15 4.65
N GLU A 86 -9.92 18.87 4.90
CA GLU A 86 -8.77 18.42 5.70
C GLU A 86 -7.69 17.73 4.89
N ARG A 87 -7.94 17.55 3.59
CA ARG A 87 -7.03 16.90 2.64
C ARG A 87 -5.66 17.57 2.62
N GLU A 88 -5.61 18.90 2.68
CA GLU A 88 -4.36 19.66 2.59
C GLU A 88 -3.46 19.49 3.83
N THR A 89 -4.06 19.43 5.02
CA THR A 89 -3.35 19.27 6.30
C THR A 89 -2.88 17.84 6.52
N LEU A 90 -3.66 16.84 6.08
CA LEU A 90 -3.43 15.43 6.37
C LEU A 90 -2.62 14.71 5.29
N LEU A 91 -2.66 15.17 4.02
CA LEU A 91 -1.88 14.56 2.93
C LEU A 91 -0.36 14.52 3.21
N PRO A 92 0.29 15.60 3.69
CA PRO A 92 1.71 15.58 4.00
C PRO A 92 2.07 14.56 5.10
N LYS A 93 1.19 14.38 6.10
CA LYS A 93 1.38 13.43 7.20
C LYS A 93 1.20 11.97 6.76
N LEU A 94 0.34 11.74 5.76
CA LEU A 94 0.07 10.41 5.20
C LEU A 94 1.05 10.00 4.10
N ARG A 95 1.73 10.96 3.45
CA ARG A 95 2.72 10.66 2.42
C ARG A 95 3.90 9.91 3.03
N ALA A 96 4.45 8.97 2.25
CA ALA A 96 5.56 8.14 2.66
C ALA A 96 6.70 9.01 3.21
N LYS A 97 7.28 8.59 4.33
CA LYS A 97 8.41 9.25 4.99
C LYS A 97 9.47 9.58 3.92
N PRO A 98 10.07 10.78 3.92
CA PRO A 98 11.16 11.13 3.01
C PRO A 98 12.45 10.38 3.42
N VAL A 99 12.43 9.05 3.34
CA VAL A 99 13.59 8.18 3.60
C VAL A 99 14.49 8.04 2.38
N ARG A 100 14.03 8.45 1.20
CA ARG A 100 14.79 8.29 -0.06
C ARG A 100 15.82 9.41 -0.34
N THR A 101 15.95 10.38 0.56
CA THR A 101 16.83 11.55 0.39
C THR A 101 17.75 11.78 1.60
N ALA A 102 18.14 10.72 2.31
CA ALA A 102 19.06 10.86 3.44
C ALA A 102 20.43 11.46 3.03
N SER A 103 20.85 11.26 1.79
CA SER A 103 22.06 11.85 1.20
C SER A 103 21.82 13.21 0.50
N GLY A 104 20.59 13.72 0.48
CA GLY A 104 20.22 14.94 -0.25
C GLY A 104 20.05 14.77 -1.77
N ILE A 105 20.31 13.59 -2.34
CA ILE A 105 20.16 13.32 -3.78
C ILE A 105 18.89 12.48 -4.02
N ALA A 106 18.00 12.98 -4.86
CA ALA A 106 16.80 12.26 -5.30
C ALA A 106 17.02 11.65 -6.69
N VAL A 107 17.25 10.33 -6.74
CA VAL A 107 17.36 9.61 -8.02
C VAL A 107 15.96 9.36 -8.60
N VAL A 108 15.67 9.97 -9.75
CA VAL A 108 14.41 9.81 -10.47
C VAL A 108 14.67 9.03 -11.76
N ALA A 109 14.10 7.83 -11.86
CA ALA A 109 14.15 7.01 -13.05
C ALA A 109 12.82 7.09 -13.81
N VAL A 110 12.88 7.46 -15.08
CA VAL A 110 11.74 7.55 -16.00
C VAL A 110 11.98 6.69 -17.23
N MET A 111 10.89 6.28 -17.89
CA MET A 111 10.95 5.54 -19.14
C MET A 111 10.24 6.35 -20.24
N SER A 112 10.85 6.40 -21.41
CA SER A 112 10.23 6.98 -22.61
C SER A 112 9.18 6.04 -23.21
N LYS A 113 8.42 6.53 -24.19
CA LYS A 113 7.47 5.70 -24.95
C LYS A 113 8.17 4.47 -25.55
N PRO A 114 7.60 3.25 -25.42
CA PRO A 114 8.10 2.08 -26.11
C PRO A 114 8.19 2.33 -27.62
N HIS A 115 9.39 2.15 -28.20
CA HIS A 115 9.67 2.36 -29.61
C HIS A 115 10.66 1.30 -30.11
N ARG A 116 10.67 1.08 -31.43
CA ARG A 116 11.61 0.14 -32.08
C ARG A 116 12.99 0.77 -32.21
N CYS A 117 14.04 -0.04 -32.10
CA CYS A 117 15.42 0.41 -32.31
C CYS A 117 15.61 0.92 -33.75
N PRO A 118 16.35 2.02 -33.99
CA PRO A 118 16.52 2.60 -35.33
C PRO A 118 17.25 1.67 -36.30
N HIS A 119 18.14 0.81 -35.81
CA HIS A 119 18.91 -0.10 -36.66
C HIS A 119 18.05 -1.20 -37.31
N ILE A 120 16.81 -1.43 -36.83
CA ILE A 120 15.92 -2.42 -37.44
C ILE A 120 15.63 -2.10 -38.92
N ALA A 121 15.65 -0.82 -39.30
CA ALA A 121 15.49 -0.38 -40.69
C ALA A 121 16.67 -0.80 -41.58
N THR A 122 17.86 -0.98 -41.00
CA THR A 122 19.09 -1.35 -41.73
C THR A 122 19.43 -2.84 -41.63
N THR A 123 19.23 -3.45 -40.47
CA THR A 123 19.60 -4.85 -40.20
C THR A 123 18.43 -5.82 -40.34
N GLY A 124 17.19 -5.31 -40.42
CA GLY A 124 15.96 -6.09 -40.49
C GLY A 124 15.52 -6.73 -39.16
N ASN A 125 16.40 -6.79 -38.15
CA ASN A 125 16.16 -7.48 -36.88
C ASN A 125 16.70 -6.68 -35.69
N ILE A 126 16.16 -6.99 -34.50
CA ILE A 126 16.66 -6.50 -33.20
C ILE A 126 17.94 -7.25 -32.77
N CYS A 127 18.63 -6.73 -31.74
CA CYS A 127 19.78 -7.40 -31.14
C CYS A 127 19.41 -8.75 -30.53
N VAL A 128 20.23 -9.78 -30.79
CA VAL A 128 20.03 -11.17 -30.33
C VAL A 128 19.84 -11.29 -28.82
N TYR A 129 20.53 -10.45 -28.04
CA TYR A 129 20.47 -10.49 -26.57
C TYR A 129 19.43 -9.56 -25.96
N CYS A 130 18.63 -8.85 -26.76
CA CYS A 130 17.67 -7.89 -26.21
C CYS A 130 16.39 -8.61 -25.79
N PRO A 131 16.09 -8.71 -24.47
CA PRO A 131 14.77 -9.15 -24.05
C PRO A 131 13.76 -8.01 -24.25
N GLY A 132 12.49 -8.31 -24.46
CA GLY A 132 11.46 -7.27 -24.44
C GLY A 132 11.40 -6.36 -25.66
N GLY A 133 10.57 -5.32 -25.53
CA GLY A 133 10.29 -4.33 -26.56
C GLY A 133 8.94 -4.54 -27.25
N PRO A 134 8.58 -3.63 -28.18
CA PRO A 134 7.26 -3.62 -28.81
C PRO A 134 6.93 -4.87 -29.63
N ASP A 135 7.97 -5.55 -30.13
CA ASP A 135 7.87 -6.75 -30.97
C ASP A 135 8.17 -8.03 -30.19
N SER A 136 8.03 -8.00 -28.86
CA SER A 136 8.25 -9.14 -27.97
C SER A 136 6.96 -9.62 -27.31
N ASP A 137 7.00 -10.80 -26.69
CA ASP A 137 5.87 -11.37 -25.95
C ASP A 137 5.59 -10.65 -24.61
N PHE A 138 6.42 -9.69 -24.21
CA PHE A 138 6.23 -8.94 -22.96
C PHE A 138 5.23 -7.80 -23.15
N GLU A 139 4.12 -7.87 -22.43
CA GLU A 139 3.03 -6.90 -22.52
C GLU A 139 3.49 -5.47 -22.21
N TYR A 140 3.40 -4.59 -23.22
CA TYR A 140 3.67 -3.15 -23.12
C TYR A 140 5.01 -2.81 -22.42
N SER A 141 6.06 -3.53 -22.81
CA SER A 141 7.43 -3.34 -22.30
C SER A 141 8.24 -2.35 -23.16
N THR A 142 9.12 -1.59 -22.52
CA THR A 142 10.16 -0.82 -23.23
C THR A 142 11.26 -1.76 -23.71
N GLN A 143 11.99 -1.35 -24.75
CA GLN A 143 13.08 -2.15 -25.30
C GLN A 143 14.12 -2.49 -24.22
N SER A 144 14.55 -3.76 -24.15
CA SER A 144 15.48 -4.31 -23.14
C SER A 144 14.89 -4.53 -21.74
N TYR A 145 13.59 -4.32 -21.52
CA TYR A 145 12.92 -4.54 -20.23
C TYR A 145 11.82 -5.60 -20.36
N THR A 146 11.49 -6.24 -19.23
CA THR A 146 10.44 -7.27 -19.18
C THR A 146 9.08 -6.73 -18.72
N GLY A 147 9.04 -5.53 -18.11
CA GLY A 147 7.83 -4.93 -17.57
C GLY A 147 7.59 -5.23 -16.08
N TYR A 148 8.31 -6.21 -15.52
CA TYR A 148 8.21 -6.60 -14.11
C TYR A 148 9.14 -5.82 -13.19
N GLU A 149 10.02 -4.98 -13.73
CA GLU A 149 10.93 -4.18 -12.92
C GLU A 149 10.15 -3.06 -12.19
N PRO A 150 10.57 -2.67 -10.97
CA PRO A 150 9.85 -1.65 -10.20
C PRO A 150 9.67 -0.31 -10.92
N THR A 151 10.62 0.07 -11.78
CA THR A 151 10.54 1.29 -12.59
C THR A 151 9.60 1.10 -13.78
N SER A 152 9.68 -0.03 -14.48
CA SER A 152 8.78 -0.39 -15.58
C SER A 152 7.32 -0.43 -15.14
N MET A 153 7.03 -1.11 -14.02
CA MET A 153 5.67 -1.18 -13.46
C MET A 153 5.11 0.21 -13.13
N ARG A 154 5.97 1.13 -12.65
CA ARG A 154 5.55 2.52 -12.40
C ARG A 154 5.25 3.26 -13.69
N ALA A 155 6.07 3.07 -14.74
CA ALA A 155 5.85 3.67 -16.04
C ALA A 155 4.56 3.15 -16.70
N ILE A 156 4.32 1.84 -16.67
CA ILE A 156 3.10 1.21 -17.22
C ILE A 156 1.85 1.73 -16.50
N ARG A 157 1.91 1.93 -15.18
CA ARG A 157 0.78 2.48 -14.41
C ARG A 157 0.50 3.97 -14.72
N ALA A 158 1.50 4.70 -15.18
CA ALA A 158 1.41 6.13 -15.46
C ALA A 158 1.05 6.46 -16.92
N ARG A 159 0.83 5.43 -17.76
CA ARG A 159 0.25 5.57 -19.10
C ARG A 159 -1.17 6.14 -19.02
#